data_AF-A0A3M2GR22-F1
#
_entry.id   AF-A0A3M2GR22-F1
#
_cell.length_a   1.000
_cell.length_b   1.000
_cell.length_c   1.000
_cell.angle_alpha   90.00
_cell.angle_beta   90.00
_cell.angle_gamma   90.00
#
_symmetry.space_group_name_H-M   'P 1'
#
loop_
_entity.id
_entity.type
_entity.pdbx_description
1 polymer ?
#
loop_
_entity_poly.entity_id
_entity_poly.type
_entity_poly.pdbx_seq_one_letter_code
_entity_poly.pdbx_strand_id
1 'polypeptide(L)' 'ASCKKIRDDDGYWEQVEDYISTRADVEFSHSLCPDCMNKLYPEIYSKMKGDIKMEKIRKKSEDDD' A
#
# COMPACT_ATOMS: atom_id res chain seq x y z
N ALA A 1 7.28 9.03 -6.70
CA ALA A 1 8.27 9.10 -5.60
C ALA A 1 8.41 7.71 -4.98
N SER A 2 9.63 7.24 -4.75
CA SER A 2 9.90 5.85 -4.30
C SER A 2 10.30 5.73 -2.82
N CYS A 3 10.74 6.82 -2.17
CA CYS A 3 11.16 6.83 -0.78
C CYS A 3 10.23 7.72 0.05
N LYS A 4 9.75 7.22 1.19
CA LYS A 4 8.92 7.96 2.17
C LYS A 4 9.71 8.41 3.41
N LYS A 5 11.03 8.58 3.27
CA LYS A 5 11.88 9.07 4.35
C LYS A 5 12.20 10.55 4.18
N ILE A 6 12.38 11.24 5.30
CA ILE A 6 12.86 12.63 5.38
C ILE A 6 14.18 12.63 6.13
N ARG A 7 15.09 13.53 5.72
CA ARG A 7 16.33 13.78 6.44
C ARG A 7 16.06 14.82 7.52
N ASP A 8 16.36 14.49 8.78
CA ASP A 8 16.23 15.42 9.90
C ASP A 8 17.42 16.40 9.98
N ASP A 9 17.37 17.28 10.98
CA ASP A 9 18.39 18.31 11.20
C ASP A 9 19.73 17.73 11.67
N ASP A 10 19.70 16.56 12.31
CA ASP A 10 20.89 15.80 12.73
C ASP A 10 21.48 14.96 11.57
N GLY A 11 20.80 14.93 10.44
CA GLY A 11 21.21 14.27 9.21
C GLY A 11 20.79 12.81 9.08
N TYR A 12 19.97 12.28 9.99
CA TYR A 12 19.41 10.94 9.95
C TYR A 12 18.17 10.87 9.05
N TRP A 13 17.88 9.67 8.54
CA TRP A 13 16.70 9.41 7.71
C TRP A 13 15.62 8.70 8.53
N GLU A 14 14.52 9.40 8.78
CA GLU A 14 13.34 8.87 9.47
C GLU A 14 12.12 8.82 8.53
N GLN A 15 11.05 8.12 8.92
CA GLN A 15 9.82 8.12 8.12
C GLN A 15 9.19 9.51 8.16
N VAL A 16 8.57 9.92 7.05
CA VAL A 16 7.89 11.23 6.97
C VAL A 16 6.80 11.37 8.03
N GLU A 17 6.05 10.31 8.31
CA GLU A 17 4.98 10.30 9.29
C GLU A 17 5.53 10.51 10.72
N ASP A 18 6.64 9.86 11.05
CA ASP A 18 7.34 10.00 12.35
C ASP A 18 7.91 11.42 12.51
N TYR A 19 8.53 11.96 11.46
CA TYR A 19 9.07 13.33 11.46
C TYR A 19 7.98 14.37 11.74
N ILE A 20 6.81 14.23 11.11
CA ILE A 20 5.72 15.21 11.21
C ILE A 20 5.00 15.06 12.55
N SER A 21 4.66 13.85 12.98
CA SER A 21 3.91 13.63 14.24
C SER A 21 4.67 14.09 15.50
N THR A 22 6.01 14.07 15.47
CA THR A 22 6.83 14.59 16.57
C THR A 22 6.91 16.13 16.60
N ARG A 23 6.61 16.79 15.48
CA ARG A 23 6.78 18.25 15.28
C ARG A 23 5.46 18.99 15.07
N ALA A 24 4.38 18.26 14.86
CA ALA A 24 3.03 18.77 14.71
C ALA A 24 2.07 17.90 15.53
N ASP A 25 1.03 18.50 16.10
CA ASP A 25 -0.01 17.80 16.85
C ASP A 25 -0.97 17.09 15.89
N VAL A 26 -0.48 16.05 15.21
CA VAL A 26 -1.20 15.29 14.19
C VAL A 26 -0.93 13.79 14.32
N GLU A 27 -1.98 13.00 14.12
CA GLU A 27 -1.90 11.54 14.08
C GLU A 27 -2.17 11.01 12.67
N PHE A 28 -1.36 10.04 12.26
CA PHE A 28 -1.56 9.34 10.99
C PHE A 28 -2.25 8.00 11.24
N SER A 29 -3.34 7.73 10.53
CA SER A 29 -4.04 6.45 10.63
C SER A 29 -3.50 5.42 9.63
N HIS A 30 -3.38 5.81 8.36
CA HIS A 30 -2.98 4.94 7.26
C HIS A 30 -2.15 5.71 6.25
N SER A 31 -1.24 5.01 5.56
CA SER A 31 -0.32 5.62 4.59
C SER A 31 -0.85 5.62 3.15
N LEU A 32 -2.01 5.00 2.91
CA LEU A 32 -2.75 4.99 1.65
C LEU A 32 -4.26 4.99 1.96
N CYS A 33 -5.01 5.91 1.33
CA CYS A 33 -6.46 5.87 1.40
C CYS A 33 -7.04 4.74 0.52
N PRO A 34 -8.31 4.34 0.72
CA PRO A 34 -8.97 3.31 -0.09
C PRO A 34 -8.89 3.58 -1.60
N ASP A 35 -9.02 4.83 -2.04
CA ASP A 35 -8.95 5.20 -3.46
C ASP A 35 -7.56 4.98 -4.05
N CYS A 36 -6.52 5.38 -3.30
CA CYS A 36 -5.14 5.16 -3.69
C CYS A 36 -4.81 3.67 -3.73
N MET A 37 -5.30 2.89 -2.76
CA MET A 37 -5.10 1.44 -2.73
C MET A 37 -5.79 0.76 -3.92
N ASN A 38 -7.02 1.16 -4.26
CA ASN A 38 -7.73 0.66 -5.43
C ASN A 38 -7.01 1.03 -6.74
N LYS A 39 -6.50 2.26 -6.84
CA LYS A 39 -5.81 2.74 -8.05
C LYS A 39 -4.45 2.09 -8.27
N LEU A 40 -3.66 1.91 -7.21
CA LEU A 40 -2.28 1.41 -7.30
C LEU A 40 -2.21 -0.13 -7.20
N TYR A 41 -3.12 -0.74 -6.43
CA TYR A 41 -3.13 -2.17 -6.13
C TYR A 41 -4.56 -2.76 -6.22
N PRO A 42 -5.23 -2.65 -7.38
CA PRO A 42 -6.64 -3.05 -7.54
C PRO A 42 -6.90 -4.52 -7.16
N GLU A 43 -5.99 -5.42 -7.53
CA GLU A 43 -6.08 -6.85 -7.21
C GLU A 43 -6.04 -7.12 -5.70
N ILE A 44 -5.17 -6.42 -4.98
CA ILE A 44 -5.03 -6.55 -3.52
C ILE A 44 -6.25 -5.95 -2.83
N TYR A 45 -6.67 -4.76 -3.26
CA TYR A 45 -7.84 -4.06 -2.73
C TYR A 45 -9.12 -4.88 -2.91
N SER A 46 -9.32 -5.49 -4.09
CA SER A 46 -10.46 -6.36 -4.39
C SER A 46 -10.47 -7.63 -3.51
N LYS A 47 -9.30 -8.23 -3.28
CA LYS A 47 -9.16 -9.37 -2.35
C LYS A 47 -9.48 -9.00 -0.91
N MET A 48 -9.04 -7.83 -0.44
CA MET A 48 -9.30 -7.35 0.93
C MET A 48 -10.77 -7.01 1.18
N LYS A 49 -11.48 -6.52 0.16
CA LYS A 49 -12.92 -6.20 0.26
C LYS A 49 -13.84 -7.42 0.24
N GLY A 50 -13.30 -8.63 0.04
CA GLY A 50 -14.09 -9.86 -0.02
C GLY A 50 -14.83 -10.05 -1.34
N ASP A 51 -14.55 -9.21 -2.34
CA ASP A 51 -15.13 -9.28 -3.68
C ASP A 51 -14.37 -10.30 -4.53
N ILE A 52 -14.36 -11.56 -4.09
CA ILE A 52 -13.80 -12.66 -4.88
C ILE A 52 -14.81 -12.99 -5.99
N LYS A 53 -14.66 -12.35 -7.16
CA LYS A 53 -15.15 -12.96 -8.41
C LYS A 53 -14.13 -14.01 -8.84
N MET A 54 -14.43 -15.26 -8.52
CA MET A 54 -13.74 -16.47 -8.98
C MET A 54 -13.83 -16.60 -10.51
N GLU A 55 -13.11 -15.80 -11.28
CA GLU A 55 -12.92 -16.03 -12.71
C GLU A 55 -11.43 -15.92 -13.05
N LYS A 56 -10.83 -17.05 -13.47
CA LYS A 56 -9.51 -17.22 -14.11
C LYS A 56 -8.30 -17.70 -13.29
N ILE A 57 -8.49 -18.60 -12.32
CA ILE A 57 -7.39 -19.50 -11.86
C ILE A 57 -7.63 -20.97 -12.31
N ARG A 58 -8.58 -21.21 -13.22
CA ARG A 58 -8.97 -22.58 -13.66
C ARG A 58 -8.73 -22.87 -15.14
N LYS A 59 -7.63 -22.38 -15.73
CA LYS A 59 -7.15 -22.81 -17.05
C LYS A 59 -5.62 -22.92 -17.08
N LYS A 60 -5.07 -23.99 -16.49
CA LYS A 60 -3.80 -24.61 -16.90
C LYS A 60 -3.65 -25.99 -16.24
N SER A 61 -4.43 -26.97 -16.68
CA SER A 61 -4.18 -28.40 -16.42
C SER A 61 -5.11 -29.23 -17.31
N GLU A 62 -4.80 -29.30 -18.61
CA GLU A 62 -5.36 -30.25 -19.59
C GLU A 62 -4.82 -29.80 -20.96
N ASP A 63 -3.58 -30.18 -21.28
CA ASP A 63 -2.97 -30.22 -22.63
C ASP A 63 -1.49 -30.61 -22.43
N ASP A 64 -1.23 -31.85 -22.01
CA ASP A 64 0.06 -32.55 -22.10
C ASP A 64 -0.21 -34.07 -21.91
N ASP A 65 -0.98 -34.64 -22.85
CA ASP A 65 -0.98 -36.05 -23.26
C ASP A 65 -1.15 -36.09 -24.78
#